data_AF-A0A327L317-F1
#
_entry.id   AF-A0A327L317-F1
#
_cell.length_a   1.000
_cell.length_b   1.000
_cell.length_c   1.000
_cell.angle_alpha   90.00
_cell.angle_beta   90.00
_cell.angle_gamma   90.00
#
_symmetry.space_group_name_H-M   'P 1'
#
loop_
_entity.id
_entity.type
_entity.pdbx_description
1 polymer ?
#
loop_
_entity_poly.entity_id
_entity_poly.type
_entity_poly.pdbx_seq_one_letter_code
_entity_poly.pdbx_strand_id
1 'polypeptide(L)' 'MNRPENDRGSVSVAAVGPGDTRAERSVPVVGHRIESRDLFVATREIIITHGTDAYRLRLTAQNKLILTK' A
#
# COMPACT_ATOMS: atom_id res chain seq x y z
N MET A 1 -21.59 46.66 -24.96
CA MET A 1 -22.37 45.77 -24.07
C MET A 1 -22.36 44.37 -24.65
N ASN A 2 -21.70 43.42 -23.96
CA ASN A 2 -22.15 42.04 -23.70
C ASN A 2 -20.95 41.18 -23.26
N ARG A 3 -20.84 40.97 -21.95
CA ARG A 3 -20.30 39.74 -21.36
C ARG A 3 -21.43 38.69 -21.35
N PRO A 4 -21.09 37.41 -21.45
CA PRO A 4 -21.51 36.54 -20.36
C PRO A 4 -20.32 35.78 -19.76
N GLU A 5 -20.48 35.53 -18.47
CA GLU A 5 -19.57 34.87 -17.56
C GLU A 5 -19.44 33.40 -17.94
N ASN A 6 -18.23 32.96 -18.27
CA ASN A 6 -17.91 31.54 -18.24
C ASN A 6 -17.33 31.20 -16.87
N ASP A 7 -18.25 31.12 -15.91
CA ASP A 7 -18.13 30.24 -14.75
C ASP A 7 -17.96 28.81 -15.26
N ARG A 8 -16.86 28.16 -14.88
CA ARG A 8 -16.73 26.71 -14.60
C ARG A 8 -15.27 26.29 -14.66
N GLY A 9 -14.81 25.76 -13.54
CA GLY A 9 -13.59 24.95 -13.52
C GLY A 9 -12.64 25.28 -12.38
N SER A 10 -13.15 25.61 -11.19
CA SER A 10 -12.40 25.41 -9.95
C SER A 10 -12.03 23.93 -9.88
N VAL A 11 -10.85 23.57 -10.36
CA VAL A 11 -10.28 22.25 -10.14
C VAL A 11 -9.92 22.17 -8.67
N SER A 12 -10.83 21.61 -7.87
CA SER A 12 -10.53 21.18 -6.51
C SER A 12 -9.49 20.07 -6.60
N VAL A 13 -8.21 20.45 -6.59
CA VAL A 13 -7.12 19.54 -6.24
C VAL A 13 -7.33 19.18 -4.78
N ALA A 14 -8.02 18.05 -4.58
CA ALA A 14 -8.29 17.49 -3.27
C ALA A 14 -6.99 17.43 -2.50
N ALA A 15 -6.96 18.12 -1.36
CA ALA A 15 -5.84 18.13 -0.46
C ALA A 15 -5.54 16.68 -0.06
N VAL A 16 -4.35 16.20 -0.42
CA VAL A 16 -3.79 14.98 0.17
C VAL A 16 -3.49 15.28 1.63
N GLY A 17 -4.48 15.01 2.49
CA GLY A 17 -4.37 15.23 3.93
C GLY A 17 -3.23 14.38 4.52
N PRO A 18 -2.39 14.92 5.42
CA PRO A 18 -1.39 14.14 6.12
C PRO A 18 -2.09 13.32 7.21
N GLY A 19 -2.55 12.12 6.88
CA GLY A 19 -3.32 11.31 7.83
C GLY A 19 -3.58 9.87 7.44
N ASP A 20 -2.81 9.29 6.52
CA ASP A 20 -3.02 7.90 6.12
C ASP A 20 -2.24 6.93 7.02
N THR A 21 -2.81 6.65 8.19
CA THR A 21 -2.33 5.58 9.09
C THR A 21 -2.60 4.17 8.52
N ARG A 22 -3.02 4.06 7.26
CA ARG A 22 -3.27 2.81 6.54
C ARG A 22 -2.66 2.92 5.14
N ALA A 23 -1.34 3.10 5.07
CA ALA A 23 -0.61 3.09 3.80
C ALA A 23 -0.92 1.81 3.00
N GLU A 24 -1.84 1.92 2.04
CA GLU A 24 -2.21 0.86 1.11
C GLU A 24 -1.03 0.66 0.16
N ARG A 25 -0.28 -0.43 0.38
CA ARG A 25 0.87 -0.78 -0.46
C ARG A 25 0.45 -1.80 -1.51
N SER A 26 0.90 -1.59 -2.75
CA SER A 26 0.72 -2.54 -3.85
C SER A 26 2.08 -3.15 -4.19
N VAL A 27 2.16 -4.49 -4.18
CA VAL A 27 3.37 -5.23 -4.56
C VAL A 27 3.04 -6.07 -5.79
N PRO A 28 3.73 -5.89 -6.94
CA PRO A 28 3.44 -6.64 -8.15
C PRO A 28 3.84 -8.10 -8.00
N VAL A 29 2.98 -9.01 -8.46
CA VAL A 29 3.30 -10.43 -8.61
C VAL A 29 3.66 -10.69 -10.07
N VAL A 30 4.91 -11.06 -10.34
CA VAL A 30 5.39 -11.30 -11.70
C VAL A 30 5.81 -12.77 -11.82
N GLY A 31 5.15 -13.53 -12.69
CA GLY A 31 5.47 -14.95 -12.92
C GLY A 31 5.37 -15.80 -11.65
N HIS A 32 4.34 -15.57 -10.82
CA HIS A 32 4.14 -16.23 -9.52
C HIS A 32 5.24 -15.94 -8.48
N ARG A 33 6.01 -14.86 -8.68
CA ARG A 33 7.06 -14.44 -7.78
C ARG A 33 6.80 -13.03 -7.25
N ILE A 34 7.15 -12.84 -5.99
CA ILE A 34 7.17 -11.56 -5.30
C ILE A 34 8.56 -11.38 -4.70
N GLU A 35 9.12 -10.19 -4.81
CA GLU A 35 10.38 -9.87 -4.14
C GLU A 35 10.11 -9.55 -2.66
N SER A 36 10.71 -10.33 -1.76
CA SER A 36 10.51 -10.16 -0.32
C SER A 36 10.93 -8.78 0.17
N ARG A 37 11.93 -8.18 -0.47
CA ARG A 37 12.37 -6.81 -0.16
C ARG A 37 11.25 -5.79 -0.34
N ASP A 38 10.40 -5.98 -1.35
CA ASP A 38 9.25 -5.12 -1.66
C ASP A 38 8.13 -5.26 -0.62
N LEU A 39 7.94 -6.48 -0.12
CA LEU A 39 7.04 -6.78 0.99
C LEU A 39 7.51 -6.10 2.30
N PHE A 40 8.81 -6.14 2.60
CA PHE A 40 9.37 -5.66 3.86
C PHE A 40 9.95 -4.23 3.86
N VAL A 41 9.65 -3.40 2.85
CA VAL A 41 10.18 -2.02 2.74
C VAL A 41 9.81 -1.16 3.95
N ALA A 42 8.54 -1.20 4.37
CA ALA A 42 8.03 -0.38 5.47
C ALA A 42 8.00 -1.13 6.82
N THR A 43 7.86 -2.45 6.80
CA THR A 43 7.69 -3.29 8.00
C THR A 43 8.50 -4.57 7.84
N ARG A 44 9.07 -5.12 8.92
CA ARG A 44 9.78 -6.42 8.89
C ARG A 44 8.89 -7.64 9.10
N GLU A 45 7.58 -7.39 9.18
CA GLU A 45 6.53 -8.37 9.39
C GLU A 45 5.29 -7.98 8.58
N ILE A 46 4.61 -8.99 8.05
CA ILE A 46 3.33 -8.88 7.35
C ILE A 46 2.40 -9.99 7.83
N ILE A 47 1.12 -9.67 7.95
CA ILE A 47 0.06 -10.63 8.24
C ILE A 47 -0.59 -11.03 6.92
N ILE A 48 -0.64 -12.32 6.65
CA ILE A 48 -1.34 -12.95 5.54
C ILE A 48 -2.59 -13.60 6.11
N THR A 49 -3.76 -13.05 5.79
CA THR A 49 -5.03 -13.68 6.18
C THR A 49 -5.38 -14.75 5.15
N HIS A 50 -5.55 -15.98 5.59
CA HIS A 50 -5.91 -17.11 4.76
C HIS A 50 -7.10 -17.85 5.38
N GLY A 51 -8.29 -17.64 4.80
CA GLY A 51 -9.54 -18.12 5.37
C GLY A 51 -9.82 -17.41 6.70
N THR A 52 -9.96 -18.21 7.77
CA THR A 52 -10.13 -17.73 9.15
C THR A 52 -8.81 -17.57 9.90
N ASP A 53 -7.71 -18.04 9.32
CA ASP A 53 -6.40 -18.06 9.97
C ASP A 53 -5.57 -16.86 9.53
N ALA A 54 -4.83 -16.31 10.48
CA ALA A 54 -3.80 -15.33 10.21
C ALA A 54 -2.44 -16.03 10.22
N TYR A 55 -1.62 -15.76 9.21
CA TYR A 55 -0.23 -16.17 9.17
C TYR A 55 0.66 -14.93 9.24
N ARG A 56 1.79 -15.03 9.91
CA ARG A 56 2.78 -13.95 10.01
C ARG A 56 4.01 -14.31 9.22
N LEU A 57 4.25 -13.60 8.14
CA LEU A 57 5.50 -13.67 7.39
C LEU A 57 6.45 -12.61 7.94
N ARG A 58 7.62 -13.03 8.42
CA ARG A 58 8.60 -12.15 9.06
C ARG A 58 9.99 -12.35 8.48
N LEU A 59 10.76 -11.27 8.39
CA LEU A 59 12.17 -11.31 8.03
C LEU A 59 13.03 -11.42 9.31
N THR A 60 13.86 -12.45 9.40
CA THR A 60 14.82 -12.62 10.49
C THR A 60 16.09 -11.79 10.26
N ALA A 61 16.89 -11.57 11.32
CA ALA A 61 18.16 -10.86 11.22
C ALA A 61 19.20 -11.55 10.30
N GLN A 62 19.01 -12.83 9.98
CA GLN A 62 19.82 -13.59 9.02
C GLN A 62 19.29 -13.47 7.58
N ASN A 63 18.40 -12.51 7.31
CA ASN A 63 17.70 -12.33 6.04
C ASN A 63 16.88 -13.55 5.58
N LYS A 64 16.57 -14.49 6.49
CA LYS A 64 15.67 -15.61 6.21
C LYS A 64 14.22 -15.22 6.48
N LEU A 65 13.32 -15.70 5.62
CA LEU A 65 11.89 -15.57 5.79
C LEU A 65 11.37 -16.69 6.69
N ILE A 66 10.54 -16.35 7.67
CA ILE A 66 9.81 -17.32 8.47
C ILE A 66 8.32 -17.03 8.39
N LEU A 67 7.54 -18.07 8.14
CA LEU A 67 6.08 -18.04 8.20
C LEU A 67 5.66 -18.72 9.51
N THR A 68 4.94 -17.99 10.34
CA THR A 68 4.31 -18.54 11.54
C THR A 68 2.80 -18.42 11.44
N LYS A 69 2.08 -19.27 12.17
CA LYS A 69 0.65 -19.10 12.41
C LYS A 69 0.45 -18.15 13.59
#